data_AF-A0A257Z1N2-F1
#
_entry.id   AF-A0A257Z1N2-F1
#
_cell.length_a   1.000
_cell.length_b   1.000
_cell.length_c   1.000
_cell.angle_alpha   90.00
_cell.angle_beta   90.00
_cell.angle_gamma   90.00
#
_symmetry.space_group_name_H-M   'P 1'
#
loop_
_entity.id
_entity.type
_entity.pdbx_description
1 polymer ?
#
loop_
_entity_poly.entity_id
_entity_poly.type
_entity_poly.pdbx_seq_one_letter_code
_entity_poly.pdbx_strand_id
1 'polypeptide(L)'
;MFRLLNEIRKRDAKLFFYGREKIVGVPQNLNPEGLYKTVFADTIRRLNSYCDTLGENFVIVLDEHQAHKELLITAAKTMFGRTPARRMMCPPFEVESHLNQNIQAADWIATIIGRFSNHTVDPVGFAGLSDYKVYFEDRVNYLATHSTLWRRDAPKRSSDIGALGQKMLDAGIRK
;
A
#
# COMPACT_ATOMS: atom_id res chain seq x y z
N MET A 1 18.17 0.90 12.58
CA MET A 1 17.16 0.19 11.76
C MET A 1 17.24 -1.33 11.81
N PHE A 2 18.37 -1.99 11.51
CA PHE A 2 18.45 -3.48 11.57
C PHE A 2 18.02 -4.07 12.91
N ARG A 3 18.33 -3.38 14.01
CA ARG A 3 17.89 -3.77 15.35
C ARG A 3 16.37 -3.84 15.45
N LEU A 4 15.62 -2.92 14.84
CA LEU A 4 14.16 -2.90 14.88
C LEU A 4 13.55 -4.14 14.20
N LEU A 5 13.96 -4.46 12.98
CA LEU A 5 13.47 -5.66 12.27
C LEU A 5 13.85 -6.95 13.01
N ASN A 6 15.03 -6.99 13.62
CA ASN A 6 15.45 -8.12 14.44
C ASN A 6 14.60 -8.25 15.72
N GLU A 7 14.22 -7.14 16.37
CA GLU A 7 13.33 -7.18 17.54
C GLU A 7 11.92 -7.61 17.16
N ILE A 8 11.40 -7.17 16.00
CA ILE A 8 10.12 -7.65 15.44
C ILE A 8 10.17 -9.17 15.25
N ARG A 9 11.26 -9.67 14.67
CA ARG A 9 11.49 -11.11 14.50
C ARG A 9 11.52 -11.85 15.84
N LYS A 10 12.23 -11.33 16.84
CA LYS A 10 12.35 -11.97 18.17
C LYS A 10 11.01 -12.09 18.90
N ARG A 11 10.10 -11.16 18.64
CA ARG A 11 8.76 -11.12 19.26
C ARG A 11 7.69 -11.85 18.44
N ASP A 12 8.09 -12.57 17.39
CA ASP A 12 7.22 -13.20 16.40
C ASP A 12 6.16 -12.25 15.79
N ALA A 13 6.46 -10.95 15.78
CA ALA A 13 5.60 -9.97 15.15
C ALA A 13 5.75 -10.04 13.61
N LYS A 14 4.65 -9.78 12.90
CA LYS A 14 4.60 -9.82 11.44
C LYS A 14 4.55 -8.42 10.85
N LEU A 15 5.03 -8.29 9.62
CA LEU A 15 4.88 -7.07 8.82
C LEU A 15 3.77 -7.25 7.80
N PHE A 16 2.90 -6.26 7.70
CA PHE A 16 1.87 -6.17 6.67
C PHE A 16 2.03 -4.84 5.92
N PHE A 17 2.05 -4.88 4.60
CA PHE A 17 2.01 -3.70 3.75
C PHE A 17 1.18 -3.94 2.50
N TYR A 18 0.39 -2.93 2.14
CA TYR A 18 -0.37 -2.91 0.90
C TYR A 18 -0.14 -1.58 0.19
N GLY A 19 0.24 -1.65 -1.08
CA GLY A 19 0.54 -0.47 -1.87
C GLY A 19 0.16 -0.66 -3.33
N ARG A 20 -0.06 0.46 -4.02
CA ARG A 20 -0.31 0.50 -5.47
C ARG A 20 0.62 1.51 -6.11
N GLU A 21 1.16 1.14 -7.27
CA GLU A 21 2.00 2.03 -8.06
C GLU A 21 1.23 3.27 -8.52
N LYS A 22 1.84 4.45 -8.36
CA LYS A 22 1.28 5.74 -8.78
C LYS A 22 1.29 5.82 -10.31
N ILE A 23 0.31 6.52 -10.88
CA ILE A 23 0.26 6.77 -12.33
C ILE A 23 1.32 7.82 -12.66
N VAL A 24 2.24 7.47 -13.55
CA VAL A 24 3.24 8.40 -14.08
C VAL A 24 2.73 8.95 -15.43
N GLY A 25 2.73 10.28 -15.60
CA GLY A 25 2.50 10.92 -16.90
C GLY A 25 1.08 11.41 -17.23
N VAL A 26 0.11 11.38 -16.31
CA VAL A 26 -1.22 12.00 -16.53
C VAL A 26 -1.29 13.33 -15.76
N PRO A 27 -1.29 14.51 -16.42
CA PRO A 27 -1.02 15.76 -15.70
C PRO A 27 -2.19 16.36 -14.92
N GLN A 28 -3.47 16.02 -15.21
CA GLN A 28 -4.54 16.97 -14.85
C GLN A 28 -5.56 16.53 -13.78
N ASN A 29 -5.73 15.24 -13.44
CA ASN A 29 -6.80 14.80 -12.53
C ASN A 29 -6.42 13.58 -11.68
N LEU A 30 -5.25 13.60 -11.02
CA LEU A 30 -4.99 12.59 -9.99
C LEU A 30 -5.84 12.90 -8.76
N ASN A 31 -6.50 11.87 -8.22
CA ASN A 31 -7.19 11.91 -6.92
C ASN A 31 -6.39 11.05 -5.90
N PRO A 32 -5.34 11.61 -5.27
CA PRO A 32 -4.50 10.87 -4.32
C PRO A 32 -5.30 10.38 -3.12
N GLU A 33 -6.25 11.18 -2.65
CA GLU A 33 -7.08 10.86 -1.50
C GLU A 33 -8.03 9.69 -1.79
N GLY A 34 -8.61 9.63 -2.99
CA GLY A 34 -9.43 8.51 -3.46
C GLY A 34 -8.64 7.21 -3.56
N LEU A 35 -7.41 7.28 -4.07
CA LEU A 35 -6.50 6.13 -4.09
C LEU A 35 -6.17 5.67 -2.67
N TYR A 36 -5.85 6.60 -1.77
CA TYR A 36 -5.52 6.30 -0.38
C TYR A 36 -6.69 5.63 0.35
N LYS A 37 -7.93 6.14 0.20
CA LYS A 37 -9.14 5.51 0.76
C LYS A 37 -9.37 4.10 0.24
N THR A 38 -9.12 3.87 -1.06
CA THR A 38 -9.27 2.55 -1.67
C THR A 38 -8.23 1.57 -1.11
N VAL A 39 -6.96 1.99 -1.05
CA VAL A 39 -5.87 1.21 -0.47
C VAL A 39 -6.15 0.90 0.99
N PHE A 40 -6.65 1.88 1.76
CA PHE A 40 -6.98 1.72 3.16
C PHE A 40 -8.14 0.74 3.40
N ALA A 41 -9.23 0.85 2.64
CA ALA A 41 -10.34 -0.09 2.72
C ALA A 41 -9.91 -1.53 2.37
N ASP A 42 -9.07 -1.69 1.35
CA ASP A 42 -8.52 -3.00 0.97
C ASP A 42 -7.58 -3.57 2.03
N THR A 43 -6.78 -2.72 2.67
CA THR A 43 -5.94 -3.08 3.84
C THR A 43 -6.80 -3.64 4.96
N ILE A 44 -7.88 -2.94 5.35
CA ILE A 44 -8.78 -3.40 6.42
C ILE A 44 -9.39 -4.76 6.07
N ARG A 45 -9.85 -4.95 4.82
CA ARG A 45 -10.43 -6.24 4.40
C ARG A 45 -9.42 -7.38 4.46
N ARG A 46 -8.17 -7.14 4.07
CA ARG A 46 -7.10 -8.16 4.12
C ARG A 46 -6.73 -8.52 5.56
N LEU A 47 -6.59 -7.53 6.43
CA LEU A 47 -6.38 -7.76 7.86
C LEU A 47 -7.55 -8.54 8.46
N ASN A 48 -8.78 -8.18 8.10
CA ASN A 48 -9.95 -8.94 8.53
C ASN A 48 -9.94 -10.39 8.05
N SER A 49 -9.65 -10.64 6.77
CA SER A 49 -9.54 -12.02 6.25
C SER A 49 -8.45 -12.81 6.99
N TYR A 50 -7.29 -12.19 7.26
CA TYR A 50 -6.22 -12.83 8.01
C TYR A 50 -6.66 -13.17 9.45
N CYS A 51 -7.20 -12.19 10.18
CA CYS A 51 -7.69 -12.39 11.53
C CYS A 51 -8.85 -13.40 11.59
N ASP A 52 -9.68 -13.49 10.54
CA ASP A 52 -10.74 -14.48 10.46
C ASP A 52 -10.19 -15.91 10.38
N THR A 53 -9.07 -16.13 9.68
CA THR A 53 -8.39 -17.44 9.68
C THR A 53 -7.81 -17.82 11.04
N LEU A 54 -7.47 -16.83 11.87
CA LEU A 54 -6.94 -17.04 13.22
C LEU A 54 -8.03 -17.07 14.29
N GLY A 55 -9.25 -16.64 13.96
CA GLY A 55 -10.33 -16.44 14.93
C GLY A 55 -10.12 -15.25 15.87
N GLU A 56 -9.20 -14.34 15.55
CA GLU A 56 -8.80 -13.22 16.40
C GLU A 56 -9.47 -11.90 15.97
N ASN A 57 -9.46 -10.92 16.88
CA ASN A 57 -9.92 -9.56 16.59
C ASN A 57 -8.73 -8.60 16.59
N PHE A 58 -8.87 -7.48 15.87
CA PHE A 58 -7.80 -6.49 15.75
C PHE A 58 -8.30 -5.06 15.91
N VAL A 59 -7.34 -4.18 16.17
CA VAL A 59 -7.49 -2.73 16.28
C VAL A 59 -6.43 -2.08 15.39
N ILE A 60 -6.76 -0.94 14.78
CA ILE A 60 -5.82 -0.16 13.98
C ILE A 60 -5.53 1.14 14.71
N VAL A 61 -4.24 1.45 14.85
CA VAL A 61 -3.73 2.73 15.34
C VAL A 61 -3.05 3.43 14.17
N LEU A 62 -3.40 4.69 13.92
CA LEU A 62 -2.86 5.51 12.84
C LEU A 62 -2.06 6.69 13.39
N ASP A 63 -1.13 7.20 12.60
CA ASP A 63 -0.57 8.54 12.85
C ASP A 63 -1.59 9.62 12.48
N GLU A 64 -1.38 10.82 13.01
CA GLU A 64 -2.17 12.00 12.66
C GLU A 64 -2.11 12.27 11.15
N HIS A 65 -3.27 12.43 10.53
CA HIS A 65 -3.36 12.66 9.08
C HIS A 65 -4.35 13.79 8.77
N GLN A 66 -4.02 14.65 7.80
CA GLN A 66 -4.88 15.79 7.43
C GLN A 66 -6.29 15.36 7.00
N ALA A 67 -6.41 14.16 6.42
CA ALA A 67 -7.68 13.53 6.00
C ALA A 67 -8.27 12.57 7.05
N HIS A 68 -8.12 12.85 8.35
CA HIS A 68 -8.59 12.00 9.45
C HIS A 68 -10.07 11.63 9.32
N LYS A 69 -10.91 12.61 8.97
CA LYS A 69 -12.36 12.44 8.91
C LYS A 69 -12.75 11.47 7.80
N GLU A 70 -12.12 11.59 6.65
CA GLU A 70 -12.38 10.75 5.50
C GLU A 70 -11.89 9.32 5.72
N LEU A 71 -10.77 9.15 6.42
CA LEU A 71 -10.28 7.84 6.84
C LEU A 71 -11.22 7.15 7.83
N LEU A 72 -11.69 7.88 8.84
CA LEU A 72 -12.62 7.35 9.83
C LEU A 72 -13.95 6.93 9.18
N ILE A 73 -14.49 7.76 8.28
CA ILE A 73 -15.69 7.43 7.49
C ILE A 73 -15.44 6.18 6.62
N THR A 74 -14.26 6.09 5.99
CA THR A 74 -13.89 4.94 5.15
C THR A 74 -13.77 3.66 5.96
N ALA A 75 -13.16 3.71 7.14
CA ALA A 75 -13.08 2.57 8.06
C ALA A 75 -14.46 2.14 8.52
N ALA A 76 -15.30 3.07 9.00
CA ALA A 76 -16.66 2.76 9.44
C ALA A 76 -17.49 2.12 8.32
N LYS A 77 -17.41 2.66 7.09
CA LYS A 77 -18.04 2.06 5.90
C LYS A 77 -17.49 0.67 5.59
N THR A 78 -16.22 0.40 5.87
CA THR A 78 -15.60 -0.92 5.64
C THR A 78 -15.99 -1.93 6.73
N MET A 79 -16.12 -1.48 7.98
CA MET A 79 -16.59 -2.28 9.11
C MET A 79 -18.04 -2.72 8.95
N PHE A 80 -18.94 -1.78 8.61
CA PHE A 80 -20.39 -2.02 8.57
C PHE A 80 -20.97 -2.13 7.16
N GLY A 81 -20.13 -2.12 6.13
CA GLY A 81 -20.56 -2.17 4.74
C GLY A 81 -21.05 -3.53 4.26
N ARG A 82 -21.22 -3.66 2.94
CA ARG A 82 -21.72 -4.90 2.29
C ARG A 82 -20.81 -6.11 2.53
N THR A 83 -19.51 -5.88 2.58
CA THR A 83 -18.48 -6.88 2.94
C THR A 83 -17.86 -6.46 4.26
N PRO A 84 -18.53 -6.72 5.41
CA PRO A 84 -18.15 -6.15 6.68
C PRO A 84 -16.85 -6.74 7.22
N ALA A 85 -15.95 -5.89 7.71
CA ALA A 85 -14.77 -6.28 8.45
C ALA A 85 -15.12 -6.61 9.91
N ARG A 86 -15.71 -7.79 10.14
CA ARG A 86 -16.27 -8.22 11.44
C ARG A 86 -15.25 -8.40 12.57
N ARG A 87 -13.98 -8.64 12.25
CA ARG A 87 -12.90 -8.84 13.23
C ARG A 87 -12.29 -7.53 13.72
N MET A 88 -12.64 -6.39 13.10
CA MET A 88 -12.20 -5.07 13.55
C MET A 88 -13.06 -4.63 14.73
N MET A 89 -12.45 -4.41 15.91
CA MET A 89 -13.22 -4.14 17.13
C MET A 89 -13.81 -2.73 17.18
N CYS A 90 -13.09 -1.76 16.63
CA CYS A 90 -13.50 -0.36 16.60
C CYS A 90 -12.93 0.33 15.36
N PRO A 91 -13.53 1.46 14.94
CA PRO A 91 -12.88 2.36 13.98
C PRO A 91 -11.46 2.75 14.47
N PRO A 92 -10.54 3.04 13.54
CA PRO A 92 -9.17 3.38 13.90
C PRO A 92 -9.14 4.66 14.74
N PHE A 93 -8.16 4.75 15.64
CA PHE A 93 -7.84 5.96 16.37
C PHE A 93 -6.45 6.46 16.00
N GLU A 94 -6.30 7.77 16.05
CA GLU A 94 -5.05 8.46 15.75
C GLU A 94 -4.26 8.69 17.03
N VAL A 95 -2.95 8.61 16.91
CA VAL A 95 -2.02 8.94 17.99
C VAL A 95 -0.89 9.78 17.42
N GLU A 96 -0.39 10.70 18.22
CA GLU A 96 0.69 11.60 17.81
C GLU A 96 2.01 10.82 17.72
N SER A 97 2.60 10.75 16.53
CA SER A 97 3.85 10.03 16.29
C SER A 97 4.99 10.44 17.23
N HIS A 98 5.08 11.72 17.61
CA HIS A 98 6.13 12.18 18.53
C HIS A 98 6.02 11.62 19.96
N LEU A 99 4.82 11.17 20.36
CA LEU A 99 4.56 10.51 21.66
C LEU A 99 4.59 8.99 21.56
N ASN A 100 4.39 8.42 20.36
CA ASN A 100 4.28 6.98 20.17
C ASN A 100 5.43 6.40 19.33
N GLN A 101 6.37 5.74 20.00
CA GLN A 101 7.51 5.08 19.34
C GLN A 101 7.10 3.99 18.35
N ASN A 102 5.93 3.35 18.54
CA ASN A 102 5.46 2.33 17.61
C ASN A 102 5.03 2.93 16.26
N ILE A 103 4.46 4.14 16.28
CA ILE A 103 4.13 4.87 15.04
C ILE A 103 5.39 5.30 14.32
N GLN A 104 6.38 5.87 15.03
CA GLN A 104 7.68 6.20 14.42
C GLN A 104 8.36 4.98 13.80
N ALA A 105 8.29 3.83 14.48
CA ALA A 105 8.78 2.57 13.94
C ALA A 105 8.04 2.16 12.66
N ALA A 106 6.72 2.36 12.59
CA ALA A 106 5.92 2.10 11.40
C ALA A 106 6.31 3.02 10.23
N ASP A 107 6.53 4.32 10.47
CA ASP A 107 6.96 5.27 9.43
C ASP A 107 8.34 4.93 8.85
N TRP A 108 9.24 4.51 9.72
CA TRP A 108 10.56 4.01 9.34
C TRP A 108 10.47 2.77 8.46
N ILE A 109 9.61 1.81 8.81
CA ILE A 109 9.37 0.61 8.01
C ILE A 109 8.75 0.99 6.66
N ALA A 110 7.73 1.85 6.66
CA ALA A 110 7.09 2.35 5.45
C ALA A 110 8.09 3.05 4.51
N THR A 111 9.01 3.83 5.07
CA THR A 111 10.08 4.50 4.32
C THR A 111 11.02 3.50 3.64
N ILE A 112 11.45 2.45 4.36
CA ILE A 112 12.30 1.39 3.78
C ILE A 112 11.57 0.68 2.64
N ILE A 113 10.32 0.29 2.89
CA ILE A 113 9.48 -0.40 1.90
C ILE A 113 9.32 0.45 0.66
N GLY A 114 8.98 1.73 0.81
CA GLY A 114 8.86 2.65 -0.31
C GLY A 114 10.15 2.80 -1.10
N ARG A 115 11.30 2.93 -0.43
CA ARG A 115 12.61 3.14 -1.09
C ARG A 115 13.03 1.94 -1.94
N PHE A 116 13.02 0.72 -1.39
CA PHE A 116 13.41 -0.44 -2.21
C PHE A 116 12.35 -0.79 -3.26
N SER A 117 11.07 -0.53 -2.99
CA SER A 117 9.99 -0.74 -3.97
C SER A 117 10.15 0.19 -5.16
N ASN A 118 10.47 1.46 -4.94
CA ASN A 118 10.75 2.42 -6.01
C ASN A 118 11.94 1.98 -6.87
N HIS A 119 13.05 1.56 -6.25
CA HIS A 119 14.18 1.00 -7.00
C HIS A 119 13.82 -0.26 -7.78
N THR A 120 12.88 -1.07 -7.29
CA THR A 120 12.46 -2.27 -8.00
C THR A 120 11.55 -1.96 -9.19
N VAL A 121 10.78 -0.88 -9.13
CA VAL A 121 9.92 -0.40 -10.22
C VAL A 121 10.74 0.34 -11.29
N ASP A 122 11.63 1.24 -10.87
CA ASP A 122 12.52 1.99 -11.76
C ASP A 122 13.97 1.97 -11.24
N PRO A 123 14.75 0.95 -11.62
CA PRO A 123 16.15 0.83 -11.19
C PRO A 123 17.05 1.95 -11.73
N VAL A 124 16.69 2.57 -12.86
CA VAL A 124 17.52 3.59 -13.52
C VAL A 124 17.30 4.94 -12.85
N GLY A 125 16.04 5.34 -12.64
CA GLY A 125 15.69 6.60 -11.97
C GLY A 125 16.04 6.61 -10.48
N PHE A 126 16.09 5.45 -9.83
CA PHE A 126 16.35 5.32 -8.39
C PHE A 126 17.64 4.54 -8.06
N ALA A 127 18.66 4.56 -8.92
CA ALA A 127 19.91 3.81 -8.73
C ALA A 127 20.57 4.01 -7.34
N GLY A 128 20.46 5.21 -6.76
CA GLY A 128 20.96 5.53 -5.42
C GLY A 128 20.23 4.85 -4.25
N LEU A 129 19.12 4.14 -4.52
CA LEU A 129 18.38 3.36 -3.52
C LEU A 129 18.67 1.86 -3.59
N SER A 130 19.64 1.45 -4.41
CA SER A 130 20.06 0.04 -4.56
C SER A 130 20.47 -0.60 -3.24
N ASP A 131 21.16 0.14 -2.36
CA ASP A 131 21.56 -0.33 -1.03
C ASP A 131 20.36 -0.77 -0.17
N TYR A 132 19.22 -0.07 -0.26
CA TYR A 132 18.03 -0.41 0.53
C TYR A 132 17.51 -1.80 0.19
N LYS A 133 17.59 -2.17 -1.09
CA LYS A 133 17.21 -3.50 -1.55
C LYS A 133 18.15 -4.54 -0.96
N VAL A 134 19.46 -4.36 -1.14
CA VAL A 134 20.50 -5.29 -0.66
C VAL A 134 20.42 -5.53 0.85
N TYR A 135 20.19 -4.47 1.63
CA TYR A 135 20.23 -4.58 3.08
C TYR A 135 18.90 -5.01 3.72
N PHE A 136 17.75 -4.67 3.15
CA PHE A 136 16.47 -4.81 3.84
C PHE A 136 15.46 -5.74 3.17
N GLU A 137 15.57 -6.03 1.87
CA GLU A 137 14.57 -6.80 1.12
C GLU A 137 14.33 -8.18 1.74
N ASP A 138 15.39 -8.97 1.93
CA ASP A 138 15.27 -10.33 2.49
C ASP A 138 14.67 -10.34 3.89
N ARG A 139 15.06 -9.37 4.74
CA ARG A 139 14.56 -9.27 6.12
C ARG A 139 13.09 -8.86 6.16
N VAL A 140 12.71 -7.91 5.31
CA VAL A 140 11.32 -7.47 5.19
C VAL A 140 10.48 -8.62 4.64
N ASN A 141 10.91 -9.30 3.60
CA ASN A 141 10.19 -10.42 3.00
C ASN A 141 10.02 -11.61 3.95
N TYR A 142 11.02 -11.89 4.79
CA TYR A 142 10.91 -12.92 5.82
C TYR A 142 9.82 -12.61 6.87
N LEU A 143 9.66 -11.33 7.22
CA LEU A 143 8.67 -10.88 8.21
C LEU A 143 7.31 -10.57 7.58
N ALA A 144 7.26 -10.32 6.27
CA ALA A 144 6.07 -9.92 5.55
C ALA A 144 5.07 -11.08 5.48
N THR A 145 3.80 -10.79 5.69
CA THR A 145 2.73 -11.79 5.63
C THR A 145 1.48 -11.13 5.05
N HIS A 146 0.90 -11.75 4.02
CA HIS A 146 -0.26 -11.23 3.27
C HIS A 146 -0.06 -9.83 2.65
N SER A 147 1.19 -9.38 2.53
CA SER A 147 1.56 -8.10 1.91
C SER A 147 1.45 -8.16 0.40
N THR A 148 1.09 -7.05 -0.25
CA THR A 148 1.03 -6.97 -1.71
C THR A 148 1.36 -5.58 -2.20
N LEU A 149 2.27 -5.49 -3.18
CA LEU A 149 2.54 -4.27 -3.92
C LEU A 149 2.03 -4.44 -5.34
N TRP A 150 0.96 -3.75 -5.66
CA TRP A 150 0.35 -3.81 -6.98
C TRP A 150 1.14 -2.93 -7.94
N ARG A 151 1.81 -3.59 -8.90
CA ARG A 151 2.47 -2.91 -10.02
C ARG A 151 1.45 -2.67 -11.11
N ARG A 152 1.52 -1.51 -11.74
CA ARG A 152 0.82 -1.32 -13.01
C ARG A 152 1.61 -2.06 -14.07
N ASP A 153 0.90 -2.70 -14.98
CA ASP A 153 1.52 -3.08 -16.25
C ASP A 153 2.08 -1.80 -16.87
N ALA A 154 3.31 -1.87 -17.38
CA ALA A 154 3.96 -0.74 -18.02
C ALA A 154 2.95 -0.12 -19.00
N PRO A 155 2.78 1.22 -19.02
CA PRO A 155 1.96 1.83 -20.04
C PRO A 155 2.49 1.33 -21.37
N LYS A 156 1.64 0.64 -22.15
CA LYS A 156 1.98 0.33 -23.55
C LYS A 156 2.51 1.63 -24.13
N ARG A 157 3.77 1.64 -24.56
CA ARG A 157 4.38 2.83 -25.17
C ARG A 157 3.37 3.36 -26.18
N SER A 158 3.18 4.68 -26.22
CA SER A 158 2.21 5.36 -27.08
C SER A 158 2.26 4.94 -28.57
N SER A 159 3.33 4.26 -29.00
CA SER A 159 3.43 3.55 -30.28
C SER A 159 2.36 2.48 -30.51
N ASP A 160 1.84 1.83 -29.47
CA ASP A 160 0.85 0.74 -29.60
C ASP A 160 -0.59 1.24 -29.69
N ILE A 161 -0.86 2.46 -29.19
CA ILE A 161 -2.18 3.11 -29.30
C ILE A 161 -2.38 3.60 -30.74
N GLY A 162 -1.31 4.06 -31.39
CA GLY A 162 -1.31 4.36 -32.83
C GLY A 162 -1.61 3.14 -33.70
N ALA A 163 -1.04 1.97 -33.35
CA ALA A 163 -1.27 0.73 -34.08
C ALA A 163 -2.72 0.21 -33.95
N LEU A 164 -3.36 0.41 -32.80
CA LEU A 164 -4.77 0.03 -32.60
C LEU A 164 -5.72 1.00 -33.34
N GLY A 165 -5.41 2.30 -33.33
CA GLY A 165 -6.15 3.31 -34.09
C GLY A 165 -6.08 3.10 -35.60
N GLN A 166 -4.91 2.69 -36.12
CA GLN A 166 -4.74 2.36 -37.53
C GLN A 166 -5.53 1.10 -37.93
N LYS A 167 -5.53 0.06 -37.09
CA LYS A 167 -6.32 -1.15 -37.33
C LYS A 167 -7.83 -0.92 -37.31
N MET A 168 -8.32 0.06 -36.54
CA MET A 168 -9.75 0.42 -36.53
C MET A 168 -10.14 1.26 -37.75
N LEU A 169 -9.21 2.07 -38.30
CA LEU A 169 -9.39 2.78 -39.57
C LEU A 169 -9.37 1.82 -40.76
N ASP A 170 -8.48 0.82 -40.76
CA ASP A 170 -8.39 -0.21 -41.80
C ASP A 170 -9.58 -1.19 -41.78
N ALA A 171 -10.27 -1.33 -40.63
CA ALA A 171 -11.46 -2.16 -40.48
C ALA A 171 -12.77 -1.49 -40.91
N GLY A 172 -12.73 -0.24 -41.41
CA GLY A 172 -13.87 0.39 -42.09
C GLY A 172 -15.11 0.69 -41.22
N ILE A 173 -15.01 0.68 -39.89
CA ILE A 173 -16.15 1.00 -39.01
C ILE A 173 -16.16 2.52 -38.77
N ARG A 174 -16.87 3.26 -39.62
CA ARG A 174 -17.24 4.66 -39.32
C ARG A 174 -18.40 4.67 -38.31
N LYS A 175 -18.34 5.67 -37.43
CA LYS A 175 -19.26 5.98 -36.32
C LYS A 175 -20.73 5.73 -36.60
#